data_AF-A0A3D0I9E4-F1
#
_entry.id   AF-A0A3D0I9E4-F1
#
_cell.length_a   1.000
_cell.length_b   1.000
_cell.length_c   1.000
_cell.angle_alpha   90.00
_cell.angle_beta   90.00
_cell.angle_gamma   90.00
#
_symmetry.space_group_name_H-M   'P 1'
#
loop_
_entity.id
_entity.type
_entity.pdbx_description
1 polymer ?
#
loop_
_entity_poly.entity_id
_entity_poly.type
_entity_poly.pdbx_seq_one_letter_code
_entity_poly.pdbx_strand_id
1 'polypeptide(L)'
;MALLMKQHAIFFLVLGIALVLWGQLRRKPPDLYATFERVVLVAVGGAIPLALLIALFAAEGVLGQFWFWTFQYAKAYVSEVSWSDAPSTFLFGCWVVTLAMLPFWLLAGFGVIALWLGRWTADARFFLSALLVASFLAICPGFYFREHYFILLLPAVALFLGVAVASLGRVCSIAVGPLRARFISAAVFGVLAVSYVVKERDYLFSMPTGELSRTRYGSNPFVAAIAIASYIREHTTPEDRVAVLGSEPEIYFYADRKSATGYLYTYALMEDQKYSTTMQNEMIHEIETAHPKYLVFAQIFTSWLVRPQSDKTILAWVDRYTHKCYELVGIADIEPAGETRYMWEGEISRYKAASRNQVYTFRRESDTPCVTGS
;
A
#
# COMPACT_ATOMS: atom_id res chain seq x y z
N MET A 1 -5.76 -4.60 -9.29
CA MET A 1 -4.71 -3.74 -8.68
C MET A 1 -4.15 -2.67 -9.63
N ALA A 2 -3.59 -3.03 -10.79
CA ALA A 2 -2.97 -2.04 -11.70
C ALA A 2 -3.89 -0.87 -12.09
N LEU A 3 -5.17 -1.14 -12.38
CA LEU A 3 -6.10 -0.08 -12.81
C LEU A 3 -6.73 0.72 -11.66
N LEU A 4 -6.85 0.11 -10.48
CA LEU A 4 -7.54 0.70 -9.32
C LEU A 4 -6.59 1.37 -8.31
N MET A 5 -5.36 0.86 -8.17
CA MET A 5 -4.45 1.26 -7.09
C MET A 5 -3.02 1.56 -7.55
N LYS A 6 -2.57 1.00 -8.68
CA LYS A 6 -1.19 1.13 -9.18
C LYS A 6 -1.17 1.44 -10.67
N GLN A 7 -1.83 2.54 -11.07
CA GLN A 7 -1.91 2.99 -12.47
C GLN A 7 -0.53 3.20 -13.12
N HIS A 8 0.51 3.38 -12.29
CA HIS A 8 1.90 3.47 -12.72
C HIS A 8 2.37 2.19 -13.44
N ALA A 9 1.66 1.07 -13.33
CA ALA A 9 1.92 -0.13 -14.12
C ALA A 9 1.81 0.10 -15.65
N ILE A 10 1.29 1.24 -16.11
CA ILE A 10 1.25 1.63 -17.53
C ILE A 10 2.62 1.57 -18.21
N PHE A 11 3.72 1.82 -17.48
CA PHE A 11 5.07 1.71 -18.05
C PHE A 11 5.43 0.28 -18.46
N PHE A 12 4.82 -0.74 -17.86
CA PHE A 12 4.98 -2.13 -18.31
C PHE A 12 4.20 -2.43 -19.59
N LEU A 13 3.09 -1.73 -19.85
CA LEU A 13 2.41 -1.79 -21.15
C LEU A 13 3.30 -1.19 -22.25
N VAL A 14 3.93 -0.04 -21.96
CA VAL A 14 4.92 0.59 -22.85
C VAL A 14 6.10 -0.34 -23.11
N LEU A 15 6.62 -1.02 -22.07
CA LEU A 15 7.64 -2.05 -22.22
C LEU A 15 7.19 -3.18 -23.15
N GLY A 16 5.95 -3.68 -22.99
CA GLY A 16 5.39 -4.71 -23.87
C GLY A 16 5.41 -4.30 -25.35
N ILE A 17 5.02 -3.06 -25.64
CA ILE A 17 5.09 -2.50 -26.99
C ILE A 17 6.55 -2.39 -27.47
N ALA A 18 7.45 -1.88 -26.62
CA ALA A 18 8.87 -1.76 -26.95
C ALA A 18 9.51 -3.12 -27.29
N LEU A 19 9.11 -4.20 -26.61
CA LEU A 19 9.59 -5.56 -26.89
C LEU A 19 9.09 -6.09 -28.24
N VAL A 20 7.83 -5.81 -28.61
CA VAL A 20 7.29 -6.16 -29.94
C VAL A 20 8.08 -5.44 -31.04
N LEU A 21 8.32 -4.14 -30.87
CA LEU A 21 9.08 -3.33 -31.82
C LEU A 21 10.54 -3.81 -31.94
N TRP A 22 11.18 -4.10 -30.82
CA TRP A 22 12.55 -4.64 -30.80
C TRP A 22 12.67 -5.97 -31.55
N GLY A 23 11.72 -6.89 -31.32
CA GLY A 23 11.68 -8.17 -32.03
C GLY A 23 11.56 -8.00 -33.55
N GLN A 24 10.89 -6.95 -34.01
CA GLN A 24 10.68 -6.67 -35.43
C GLN A 24 11.87 -6.01 -36.11
N LEU A 25 12.57 -5.09 -35.41
CA LEU A 25 13.84 -4.52 -35.90
C LEU A 25 14.92 -5.58 -36.19
N ARG A 26 14.79 -6.75 -35.56
CA ARG A 26 15.73 -7.89 -35.68
C ARG A 26 15.34 -8.86 -36.80
N ARG A 27 14.12 -8.77 -37.34
CA ARG A 27 13.65 -9.60 -38.46
C ARG A 27 14.07 -9.00 -39.79
N LYS A 28 14.46 -9.87 -40.74
CA LYS A 28 14.76 -9.49 -42.12
C LYS A 28 14.08 -10.48 -43.08
N PRO A 29 13.10 -10.05 -43.90
CA PRO A 29 12.51 -8.70 -43.97
C PRO A 29 11.64 -8.37 -42.74
N PRO A 30 11.39 -7.08 -42.44
CA PRO A 30 10.45 -6.68 -41.39
C PRO A 30 9.01 -7.03 -41.78
N ASP A 31 8.22 -7.51 -40.82
CA ASP A 31 6.80 -7.82 -41.01
C ASP A 31 5.96 -6.75 -40.30
N LEU A 32 5.64 -5.68 -41.03
CA LEU A 32 4.91 -4.52 -40.49
C LEU A 32 3.48 -4.89 -40.09
N TYR A 33 2.84 -5.81 -40.83
CA TYR A 33 1.47 -6.24 -40.52
C TYR A 33 1.44 -7.00 -39.18
N ALA A 34 2.29 -8.01 -39.02
CA ALA A 34 2.37 -8.73 -37.74
C ALA A 34 2.88 -7.84 -36.60
N THR A 35 3.67 -6.80 -36.88
CA THR A 35 4.05 -5.79 -35.88
C THR A 35 2.82 -5.04 -35.39
N PHE A 36 2.05 -4.48 -36.32
CA PHE A 36 0.85 -3.72 -36.01
C PHE A 36 -0.16 -4.58 -35.24
N GLU A 37 -0.42 -5.79 -35.72
CA GLU A 37 -1.30 -6.76 -35.06
C GLU A 37 -0.87 -7.00 -33.60
N ARG A 38 0.41 -7.28 -33.36
CA ARG A 38 0.94 -7.53 -32.00
C ARG A 38 0.86 -6.30 -31.10
N VAL A 39 1.15 -5.11 -31.62
CA VAL A 39 1.02 -3.85 -30.86
C VAL A 39 -0.44 -3.62 -30.47
N VAL A 40 -1.37 -3.81 -31.41
CA VAL A 40 -2.81 -3.73 -31.16
C VAL A 40 -3.24 -4.75 -30.12
N LEU A 41 -2.79 -6.01 -30.23
CA LEU A 41 -3.09 -7.05 -29.26
C LEU A 41 -2.61 -6.70 -27.84
N VAL A 42 -1.40 -6.15 -27.70
CA VAL A 42 -0.88 -5.69 -26.41
C VAL A 42 -1.71 -4.52 -25.87
N ALA A 43 -2.01 -3.52 -26.71
CA ALA A 43 -2.78 -2.34 -26.30
C ALA A 43 -4.23 -2.70 -25.90
N VAL A 44 -4.90 -3.51 -26.71
CA VAL A 44 -6.25 -4.01 -26.44
C VAL A 44 -6.26 -4.89 -25.19
N GLY A 45 -5.28 -5.80 -25.04
CA GLY A 45 -5.12 -6.62 -23.84
C GLY A 45 -4.95 -5.80 -22.56
N GLY A 46 -4.26 -4.65 -22.64
CA GLY A 46 -4.16 -3.70 -21.53
C GLY A 46 -5.44 -2.90 -21.27
N ALA A 47 -6.21 -2.58 -22.31
CA ALA A 47 -7.42 -1.77 -22.22
C ALA A 47 -8.67 -2.56 -21.78
N ILE A 48 -8.76 -3.86 -22.11
CA ILE A 48 -9.92 -4.70 -21.79
C ILE A 48 -10.27 -4.66 -20.29
N PRO A 49 -9.35 -4.87 -19.35
CA PRO A 49 -9.71 -4.86 -17.93
C PRO A 49 -10.22 -3.49 -17.46
N LEU A 50 -9.78 -2.40 -18.08
CA LEU A 50 -10.29 -1.04 -17.79
C LEU A 50 -11.70 -0.87 -18.32
N ALA A 51 -11.96 -1.29 -19.57
CA ALA A 51 -13.28 -1.24 -20.17
C ALA A 51 -14.29 -2.08 -19.36
N LEU A 52 -13.89 -3.27 -18.91
CA LEU A 52 -14.73 -4.13 -18.06
C LEU A 52 -15.03 -3.49 -16.71
N LEU A 53 -14.05 -2.85 -16.07
CA LEU A 53 -14.27 -2.13 -14.80
C LEU A 53 -15.20 -0.93 -14.99
N ILE A 54 -15.02 -0.15 -16.05
CA ILE A 54 -15.90 0.97 -16.38
C ILE A 54 -17.34 0.46 -16.59
N ALA A 55 -17.51 -0.62 -17.36
CA ALA A 55 -18.82 -1.21 -17.60
C ALA A 55 -19.46 -1.72 -16.31
N LEU A 56 -18.69 -2.37 -15.43
CA LEU A 56 -19.16 -2.86 -14.13
C LEU A 56 -19.63 -1.69 -13.25
N PHE A 57 -18.82 -0.65 -13.05
CA PHE A 57 -19.21 0.49 -12.21
C PHE A 57 -20.32 1.33 -12.83
N ALA A 58 -20.46 1.34 -14.16
CA ALA A 58 -21.62 1.93 -14.84
C ALA A 58 -22.90 1.12 -14.55
N ALA A 59 -22.84 -0.21 -14.61
CA ALA A 59 -23.97 -1.08 -14.31
C ALA A 59 -24.42 -0.97 -12.84
N GLU A 60 -23.48 -0.79 -11.92
CA GLU A 60 -23.75 -0.59 -10.49
C GLU A 60 -24.15 0.85 -10.13
N GLY A 61 -24.21 1.77 -11.11
CA GLY A 61 -24.62 3.17 -10.88
C GLY A 61 -23.61 4.04 -10.12
N VAL A 62 -22.39 3.55 -9.89
CA VAL A 62 -21.34 4.23 -9.10
C VAL A 62 -20.18 4.75 -9.97
N LEU A 63 -20.37 4.85 -11.29
CA LEU A 63 -19.35 5.31 -12.23
C LEU A 63 -18.78 6.70 -11.87
N GLY A 64 -19.63 7.61 -11.37
CA GLY A 64 -19.20 8.93 -10.93
C GLY A 64 -18.19 8.87 -9.77
N GLN A 65 -18.51 8.08 -8.74
CA GLN A 65 -17.63 7.87 -7.59
C GLN A 65 -16.33 7.17 -8.00
N PHE A 66 -16.42 6.16 -8.86
CA PHE A 66 -15.25 5.51 -9.46
C PHE A 66 -14.37 6.51 -10.19
N TRP A 67 -14.94 7.36 -11.06
CA TRP A 67 -14.20 8.34 -11.84
C TRP A 67 -13.52 9.38 -10.95
N PHE A 68 -14.23 9.84 -9.93
CA PHE A 68 -13.71 10.76 -8.94
C PHE A 68 -12.48 10.19 -8.23
N TRP A 69 -12.59 9.03 -7.58
CA TRP A 69 -11.49 8.42 -6.82
C TRP A 69 -10.32 8.01 -7.72
N THR A 70 -10.61 7.43 -8.88
CA THR A 70 -9.61 6.79 -9.74
C THR A 70 -8.84 7.80 -10.60
N PHE A 71 -9.44 8.95 -10.95
CA PHE A 71 -8.83 9.94 -11.84
C PHE A 71 -8.75 11.33 -11.23
N GLN A 72 -9.85 11.87 -10.69
CA GLN A 72 -9.89 13.27 -10.25
C GLN A 72 -9.12 13.50 -8.95
N TYR A 73 -9.39 12.68 -7.93
CA TYR A 73 -8.67 12.69 -6.66
C TYR A 73 -7.23 12.20 -6.86
N ALA A 74 -7.02 11.09 -7.57
CA ALA A 74 -5.68 10.57 -7.85
C ALA A 74 -4.74 11.63 -8.50
N LYS A 75 -5.26 12.45 -9.41
CA LYS A 75 -4.51 13.58 -10.00
C LYS A 75 -4.15 14.64 -8.96
N ALA A 76 -5.07 15.00 -8.07
CA ALA A 76 -4.81 15.96 -7.00
C ALA A 76 -3.74 15.41 -6.03
N TYR A 77 -3.91 14.16 -5.59
CA TYR A 77 -2.98 13.43 -4.72
C TYR A 77 -1.57 13.38 -5.30
N VAL A 78 -1.40 12.90 -6.53
CA VAL A 78 -0.09 12.78 -7.19
C VAL A 78 0.63 14.12 -7.37
N SER A 79 -0.09 15.25 -7.25
CA SER A 79 0.49 16.59 -7.42
C SER A 79 0.93 17.24 -6.10
N GLU A 80 0.72 16.59 -4.94
CA GLU A 80 1.08 17.21 -3.64
C GLU A 80 2.58 17.31 -3.41
N VAL A 81 3.36 16.31 -3.84
CA VAL A 81 4.81 16.29 -3.61
C VAL A 81 5.50 17.11 -4.69
N SER A 82 6.28 18.09 -4.26
CA SER A 82 7.01 18.96 -5.17
C SER A 82 8.13 18.22 -5.88
N TRP A 83 8.49 18.69 -7.09
CA TRP A 83 9.65 18.18 -7.82
C TRP A 83 10.96 18.36 -7.05
N SER A 84 11.09 19.42 -6.24
CA SER A 84 12.27 19.68 -5.42
C SER A 84 12.47 18.66 -4.31
N ASP A 85 11.40 18.04 -3.82
CA ASP A 85 11.46 17.01 -2.77
C ASP A 85 11.70 15.60 -3.32
N ALA A 86 11.62 15.42 -4.63
CA ALA A 86 11.77 14.11 -5.27
C ALA A 86 13.13 13.45 -4.97
N PRO A 87 14.29 14.14 -5.04
CA PRO A 87 15.58 13.51 -4.77
C PRO A 87 15.73 13.05 -3.32
N SER A 88 15.33 13.87 -2.35
CA SER A 88 15.43 13.52 -0.92
C SER A 88 14.51 12.35 -0.58
N THR A 89 13.27 12.39 -1.10
CA THR A 89 12.28 11.31 -0.89
C THR A 89 12.75 10.01 -1.55
N PHE A 90 13.32 10.07 -2.76
CA PHE A 90 13.89 8.91 -3.45
C PHE A 90 15.04 8.29 -2.67
N LEU A 91 16.01 9.10 -2.22
CA LEU A 91 17.15 8.62 -1.46
C LEU A 91 16.73 7.99 -0.13
N PHE A 92 15.77 8.60 0.57
CA PHE A 92 15.20 8.04 1.78
C PHE A 92 14.52 6.69 1.52
N GLY A 93 13.65 6.62 0.50
CA GLY A 93 13.01 5.37 0.10
C GLY A 93 14.01 4.27 -0.23
N CYS A 94 15.05 4.60 -1.02
CA CYS A 94 16.14 3.67 -1.35
C CYS A 94 16.87 3.18 -0.10
N TRP A 95 17.20 4.07 0.83
CA TRP A 95 17.84 3.71 2.09
C TRP A 95 17.00 2.69 2.86
N VAL A 96 15.70 2.98 3.06
CA VAL A 96 14.79 2.11 3.81
C VAL A 96 14.64 0.73 3.16
N VAL A 97 14.43 0.68 1.83
CA VAL A 97 14.19 -0.61 1.14
C VAL A 97 15.44 -1.45 0.96
N THR A 98 16.64 -0.84 0.99
CA THR A 98 17.90 -1.57 0.82
C THR A 98 18.48 -2.07 2.13
N LEU A 99 18.13 -1.48 3.27
CA LEU A 99 18.76 -1.74 4.57
C LEU A 99 18.75 -3.22 4.98
N ALA A 100 17.63 -3.91 4.84
CA ALA A 100 17.51 -5.32 5.24
C ALA A 100 18.21 -6.30 4.28
N MET A 101 18.38 -5.93 3.01
CA MET A 101 18.82 -6.81 1.92
C MET A 101 19.98 -6.22 1.11
N LEU A 102 20.79 -5.34 1.71
CA LEU A 102 21.83 -4.58 1.02
C LEU A 102 22.77 -5.47 0.16
N PRO A 103 23.21 -6.66 0.62
CA PRO A 103 24.03 -7.54 -0.22
C PRO A 103 23.38 -7.94 -1.54
N PHE A 104 22.05 -8.16 -1.56
CA PHE A 104 21.32 -8.47 -2.79
C PHE A 104 21.23 -7.27 -3.72
N TRP A 105 21.02 -6.07 -3.18
CA TRP A 105 21.01 -4.85 -3.98
C TRP A 105 22.38 -4.57 -4.61
N LEU A 106 23.47 -4.75 -3.86
CA LEU A 106 24.83 -4.63 -4.39
C LEU A 106 25.12 -5.67 -5.47
N LEU A 107 24.71 -6.94 -5.24
CA LEU A 107 24.86 -8.01 -6.22
C LEU A 107 24.05 -7.74 -7.50
N ALA A 108 22.85 -7.18 -7.39
CA ALA A 108 22.08 -6.72 -8.54
C ALA A 108 22.78 -5.58 -9.28
N GLY A 109 23.39 -4.63 -8.56
CA GLY A 109 24.23 -3.57 -9.14
C GLY A 109 25.40 -4.14 -9.96
N PHE A 110 26.09 -5.16 -9.43
CA PHE A 110 27.09 -5.89 -10.20
C PHE A 110 26.49 -6.59 -11.43
N GLY A 111 25.26 -7.09 -11.33
CA GLY A 111 24.50 -7.64 -12.45
C GLY A 111 24.31 -6.64 -13.59
N VAL A 112 23.97 -5.38 -13.27
CA VAL A 112 23.84 -4.30 -14.27
C VAL A 112 25.16 -4.08 -15.01
N ILE A 113 26.27 -3.99 -14.27
CA ILE A 113 27.60 -3.82 -14.84
C ILE A 113 27.97 -5.03 -15.71
N ALA A 114 27.76 -6.24 -15.20
CA ALA A 114 28.07 -7.49 -15.88
C ALA A 114 27.24 -7.74 -17.15
N LEU A 115 26.02 -7.19 -17.23
CA LEU A 115 25.19 -7.24 -18.43
C LEU A 115 25.88 -6.58 -19.64
N TRP A 116 26.47 -5.41 -19.40
CA TRP A 116 27.06 -4.57 -20.45
C TRP A 116 28.52 -4.89 -20.72
N LEU A 117 29.32 -5.16 -19.68
CA LEU A 117 30.73 -5.56 -19.84
C LEU A 117 30.88 -7.03 -20.24
N GLY A 118 29.90 -7.87 -19.90
CA GLY A 118 29.91 -9.29 -20.20
C GLY A 118 29.42 -9.64 -21.60
N ARG A 119 29.63 -10.91 -21.97
CA ARG A 119 29.18 -11.50 -23.24
C ARG A 119 27.69 -11.90 -23.17
N TRP A 120 26.80 -10.92 -23.09
CA TRP A 120 25.35 -11.13 -23.17
C TRP A 120 24.80 -10.78 -24.55
N THR A 121 23.71 -11.44 -24.95
CA THR A 121 23.05 -11.17 -26.24
C THR A 121 22.43 -9.78 -26.23
N ALA A 122 22.26 -9.19 -27.41
CA ALA A 122 21.60 -7.88 -27.53
C ALA A 122 20.14 -7.92 -27.03
N ASP A 123 19.45 -9.05 -27.15
CA ASP A 123 18.08 -9.21 -26.60
C ASP A 123 18.08 -9.15 -25.08
N ALA A 124 19.02 -9.84 -24.41
CA ALA A 124 19.13 -9.79 -22.96
C ALA A 124 19.47 -8.37 -22.48
N ARG A 125 20.39 -7.69 -23.17
CA ARG A 125 20.76 -6.29 -22.86
C ARG A 125 19.57 -5.35 -23.00
N PHE A 126 18.83 -5.45 -24.11
CA PHE A 126 17.66 -4.63 -24.34
C PHE A 126 16.55 -4.92 -23.34
N PHE A 127 16.13 -6.19 -23.20
CA PHE A 127 15.04 -6.59 -22.32
C PHE A 127 15.28 -6.17 -20.86
N LEU A 128 16.46 -6.48 -20.30
CA LEU A 128 16.75 -6.19 -18.90
C LEU A 128 16.93 -4.69 -18.63
N SER A 129 17.53 -3.96 -19.56
CA SER A 129 17.68 -2.50 -19.41
C SER A 129 16.33 -1.80 -19.56
N ALA A 130 15.52 -2.20 -20.55
CA ALA A 130 14.18 -1.65 -20.74
C ALA A 130 13.26 -2.00 -19.55
N LEU A 131 13.36 -3.21 -19.00
CA LEU A 131 12.64 -3.61 -17.79
C LEU A 131 13.05 -2.75 -16.60
N LEU A 132 14.37 -2.53 -16.38
CA LEU A 132 14.84 -1.66 -15.30
C LEU A 132 14.29 -0.25 -15.42
N VAL A 133 14.34 0.33 -16.62
CA VAL A 133 13.83 1.67 -16.90
C VAL A 133 12.33 1.73 -16.68
N ALA A 134 11.56 0.77 -17.20
CA ALA A 134 10.11 0.73 -17.00
C ALA A 134 9.73 0.58 -15.52
N SER A 135 10.42 -0.31 -14.79
CA SER A 135 10.25 -0.48 -13.35
C SER A 135 10.59 0.78 -12.56
N PHE A 136 11.66 1.49 -12.92
CA PHE A 136 12.03 2.75 -12.29
C PHE A 136 10.99 3.84 -12.59
N LEU A 137 10.60 3.99 -13.86
CA LEU A 137 9.55 4.93 -14.23
C LEU A 137 8.22 4.63 -13.54
N ALA A 138 7.93 3.37 -13.21
CA ALA A 138 6.71 3.00 -12.48
C ALA A 138 6.70 3.41 -11.00
N ILE A 139 7.85 3.74 -10.40
CA ILE A 139 7.92 4.24 -9.02
C ILE A 139 7.99 5.77 -8.93
N CYS A 140 8.25 6.45 -10.05
CA CYS A 140 8.38 7.91 -10.10
C CYS A 140 7.07 8.72 -9.94
N PRO A 141 5.89 8.29 -10.42
CA PRO A 141 4.73 9.17 -10.42
C PRO A 141 4.32 9.55 -9.00
N GLY A 142 4.16 10.86 -8.79
CA GLY A 142 3.83 11.47 -7.52
C GLY A 142 4.99 11.64 -6.55
N PHE A 143 6.20 11.22 -6.91
CA PHE A 143 7.44 11.44 -6.16
C PHE A 143 7.43 11.03 -4.68
N TYR A 144 6.42 10.26 -4.24
CA TYR A 144 6.29 9.82 -2.86
C TYR A 144 7.32 8.75 -2.48
N PHE A 145 7.83 7.99 -3.45
CA PHE A 145 8.80 6.88 -3.27
C PHE A 145 8.57 6.03 -2.00
N ARG A 146 7.31 5.70 -1.71
CA ARG A 146 6.95 4.86 -0.56
C ARG A 146 7.60 3.49 -0.72
N GLU A 147 7.96 2.86 0.38
CA GLU A 147 8.73 1.62 0.42
C GLU A 147 8.07 0.52 -0.44
N HIS A 148 6.75 0.41 -0.35
CA HIS A 148 5.98 -0.59 -1.09
C HIS A 148 5.86 -0.29 -2.60
N TYR A 149 6.26 0.89 -3.09
CA TYR A 149 6.31 1.17 -4.53
C TYR A 149 7.49 0.43 -5.19
N PHE A 150 8.59 0.25 -4.45
CA PHE A 150 9.79 -0.46 -4.91
C PHE A 150 9.54 -1.93 -5.24
N ILE A 151 8.37 -2.49 -4.90
CA ILE A 151 7.96 -3.83 -5.36
C ILE A 151 7.99 -3.94 -6.89
N LEU A 152 7.75 -2.83 -7.61
CA LEU A 152 7.79 -2.78 -9.07
C LEU A 152 9.22 -2.87 -9.64
N LEU A 153 10.25 -2.60 -8.82
CA LEU A 153 11.66 -2.79 -9.18
C LEU A 153 12.16 -4.21 -8.92
N LEU A 154 11.58 -4.94 -7.97
CA LEU A 154 12.09 -6.24 -7.53
C LEU A 154 12.23 -7.28 -8.65
N PRO A 155 11.32 -7.38 -9.65
CA PRO A 155 11.53 -8.30 -10.77
C PRO A 155 12.81 -8.00 -11.58
N ALA A 156 13.10 -6.72 -11.83
CA ALA A 156 14.32 -6.32 -12.51
C ALA A 156 15.55 -6.67 -11.65
N VAL A 157 15.52 -6.31 -10.37
CA VAL A 157 16.58 -6.61 -9.39
C VAL A 157 16.88 -8.11 -9.34
N ALA A 158 15.84 -8.96 -9.29
CA ALA A 158 15.98 -10.42 -9.27
C ALA A 158 16.64 -10.97 -10.54
N LEU A 159 16.32 -10.42 -11.72
CA LEU A 159 16.96 -10.82 -12.96
C LEU A 159 18.42 -10.36 -13.03
N PHE A 160 18.74 -9.16 -12.52
CA PHE A 160 20.13 -8.70 -12.43
C PHE A 160 20.95 -9.51 -11.43
N LEU A 161 20.36 -9.97 -10.32
CA LEU A 161 21.00 -10.97 -9.44
C LEU A 161 21.38 -12.22 -10.23
N GLY A 162 20.47 -12.76 -11.04
CA GLY A 162 20.75 -13.89 -11.91
C GLY A 162 21.87 -13.62 -12.92
N VAL A 163 21.89 -12.42 -13.52
CA VAL A 163 22.98 -11.98 -14.41
C VAL A 163 24.33 -11.94 -13.69
N ALA A 164 24.36 -11.43 -12.45
CA ALA A 164 25.58 -11.35 -11.65
C ALA A 164 26.13 -12.75 -11.36
N VAL A 165 25.27 -13.66 -10.86
CA VAL A 165 25.63 -15.05 -10.55
C VAL A 165 26.11 -15.80 -11.81
N ALA A 166 25.38 -15.69 -12.92
CA ALA A 166 25.77 -16.33 -14.17
C ALA A 166 27.08 -15.77 -14.74
N SER A 167 27.33 -14.47 -14.59
CA SER A 167 28.56 -13.84 -15.05
C SER A 167 29.75 -14.22 -14.17
N LEU A 168 29.56 -14.31 -12.85
CA LEU A 168 30.55 -14.85 -11.93
C LEU A 168 30.96 -16.28 -12.31
N GLY A 169 29.98 -17.15 -12.59
CA GLY A 169 30.23 -18.52 -13.04
C GLY A 169 31.05 -18.57 -14.34
N ARG A 170 30.80 -17.66 -15.29
CA ARG A 170 31.61 -17.57 -16.53
C ARG A 170 33.03 -17.13 -16.26
N VAL A 171 33.25 -16.14 -15.41
CA VAL A 171 34.60 -15.68 -15.04
C VAL A 171 35.37 -16.79 -14.31
N CYS A 172 34.77 -17.41 -13.29
CA CYS A 172 35.40 -18.49 -12.52
C CYS A 172 35.70 -19.72 -13.39
N SER A 173 34.92 -19.99 -14.43
CA SER A 173 35.12 -21.14 -15.32
C SER A 173 36.47 -21.13 -16.03
N ILE A 174 37.08 -19.95 -16.18
CA ILE A 174 38.42 -19.77 -16.75
C ILE A 174 39.48 -20.46 -15.88
N ALA A 175 39.31 -20.40 -14.55
CA ALA A 175 40.29 -20.91 -13.60
C ALA A 175 40.00 -22.35 -13.13
N VAL A 176 38.73 -22.70 -12.91
CA VAL A 176 38.36 -23.95 -12.22
C VAL A 176 37.51 -24.92 -13.06
N GLY A 177 37.26 -24.58 -14.32
CA GLY A 177 36.39 -25.35 -15.21
C GLY A 177 34.88 -25.07 -15.00
N PRO A 178 34.04 -25.41 -15.99
CA PRO A 178 32.65 -24.93 -16.06
C PRO A 178 31.75 -25.50 -14.97
N LEU A 179 31.89 -26.79 -14.63
CA LEU A 179 31.04 -27.44 -13.63
C LEU A 179 31.31 -26.86 -12.23
N ARG A 180 32.59 -26.79 -11.82
CA ARG A 180 32.99 -26.23 -10.51
C ARG A 180 32.60 -24.75 -10.40
N ALA A 181 32.79 -23.97 -11.45
CA ALA A 181 32.43 -22.56 -11.44
C ALA A 181 30.92 -22.32 -11.27
N ARG A 182 30.07 -23.16 -11.88
CA ARG A 182 28.62 -23.14 -11.64
C ARG A 182 28.30 -23.40 -10.18
N PHE A 183 28.88 -24.45 -9.58
CA PHE A 183 28.70 -24.75 -8.16
C PHE A 183 29.17 -23.60 -7.26
N ILE A 184 30.32 -22.99 -7.54
CA ILE A 184 30.82 -21.85 -6.76
C ILE A 184 29.84 -20.67 -6.86
N SER A 185 29.42 -20.30 -8.07
CA SER A 185 28.49 -19.17 -8.24
C SER A 185 27.14 -19.41 -7.53
N ALA A 186 26.61 -20.64 -7.60
CA ALA A 186 25.40 -21.03 -6.91
C ALA A 186 25.60 -21.06 -5.39
N ALA A 187 26.74 -21.52 -4.90
CA ALA A 187 27.07 -21.55 -3.48
C ALA A 187 27.19 -20.14 -2.90
N VAL A 188 27.82 -19.20 -3.62
CA VAL A 188 27.88 -17.78 -3.20
C VAL A 188 26.48 -17.20 -3.02
N PHE A 189 25.59 -17.39 -4.01
CA PHE A 189 24.20 -16.96 -3.88
C PHE A 189 23.48 -17.69 -2.75
N GLY A 190 23.68 -19.01 -2.62
CA GLY A 190 23.08 -19.84 -1.58
C GLY A 190 23.48 -19.38 -0.17
N VAL A 191 24.75 -19.03 0.06
CA VAL A 191 25.23 -18.50 1.33
C VAL A 191 24.55 -17.16 1.66
N LEU A 192 24.41 -16.27 0.67
CA LEU A 192 23.69 -14.99 0.86
C LEU A 192 22.21 -15.23 1.19
N ALA A 193 21.53 -16.12 0.47
CA ALA A 193 20.14 -16.48 0.72
C ALA A 193 19.95 -17.11 2.11
N VAL A 194 20.77 -18.10 2.46
CA VAL A 194 20.71 -18.78 3.77
C VAL A 194 21.02 -17.81 4.91
N SER A 195 22.03 -16.95 4.77
CA SER A 195 22.36 -15.96 5.81
C SER A 195 21.21 -14.98 6.07
N TYR A 196 20.51 -14.52 5.03
CA TYR A 196 19.31 -13.71 5.18
C TYR A 196 18.18 -14.48 5.89
N VAL A 197 17.89 -15.70 5.43
CA VAL A 197 16.84 -16.54 6.03
C VAL A 197 17.14 -16.86 7.50
N VAL A 198 18.39 -17.14 7.85
CA VAL A 198 18.81 -17.39 9.24
C VAL A 198 18.66 -16.13 10.09
N LYS A 199 19.05 -14.96 9.56
CA LYS A 199 18.94 -13.68 10.26
C LYS A 199 17.47 -13.32 10.54
N GLU A 200 16.59 -13.50 9.56
CA GLU A 200 15.18 -13.09 9.65
C GLU A 200 14.25 -14.27 10.05
N ARG A 201 14.80 -15.40 10.51
CA ARG A 201 14.05 -16.65 10.71
C ARG A 201 12.83 -16.47 11.64
N ASP A 202 12.98 -15.66 12.68
CA ASP A 202 11.94 -15.51 13.68
C ASP A 202 10.78 -14.73 13.07
N TYR A 203 11.08 -13.60 12.42
CA TYR A 203 10.11 -12.82 11.66
C TYR A 203 9.43 -13.63 10.54
N LEU A 204 10.17 -14.49 9.84
CA LEU A 204 9.66 -15.26 8.69
C LEU A 204 8.82 -16.49 9.09
N PHE A 205 9.13 -17.15 10.22
CA PHE A 205 8.61 -18.49 10.49
C PHE A 205 7.98 -18.70 11.87
N SER A 206 8.35 -17.95 12.91
CA SER A 206 7.96 -18.29 14.29
C SER A 206 7.37 -17.15 15.11
N MET A 207 7.50 -15.90 14.68
CA MET A 207 7.00 -14.74 15.40
C MET A 207 5.46 -14.78 15.50
N PRO A 208 4.88 -14.68 16.72
CA PRO A 208 3.43 -14.61 16.89
C PRO A 208 2.83 -13.46 16.08
N THR A 209 1.65 -13.66 15.48
CA THR A 209 1.04 -12.69 14.55
C THR A 209 0.81 -11.31 15.16
N GLY A 210 0.40 -11.24 16.43
CA GLY A 210 0.23 -9.98 17.14
C GLY A 210 1.55 -9.23 17.36
N GLU A 211 2.63 -9.96 17.69
CA GLU A 211 3.97 -9.41 17.83
C GLU A 211 4.55 -8.98 16.47
N LEU A 212 4.33 -9.76 15.42
CA LEU A 212 4.70 -9.43 14.04
C LEU A 212 4.01 -8.15 13.59
N SER A 213 2.70 -8.03 13.84
CA SER A 213 1.94 -6.82 13.53
C SER A 213 2.49 -5.60 14.27
N ARG A 214 2.78 -5.71 15.58
CA ARG A 214 3.36 -4.60 16.37
C ARG A 214 4.77 -4.25 15.93
N THR A 215 5.60 -5.24 15.64
CA THR A 215 6.97 -5.04 15.14
C THR A 215 6.95 -4.30 13.80
N ARG A 216 6.00 -4.64 12.92
CA ARG A 216 5.91 -4.04 11.59
C ARG A 216 5.20 -2.69 11.57
N TYR A 217 4.12 -2.54 12.34
CA TYR A 217 3.21 -1.41 12.25
C TYR A 217 3.18 -0.54 13.52
N GLY A 218 3.99 -0.84 14.53
CA GLY A 218 4.10 -0.07 15.76
C GLY A 218 2.78 0.04 16.50
N SER A 219 2.36 1.27 16.78
CA SER A 219 1.13 1.58 17.52
C SER A 219 -0.15 1.60 16.67
N ASN A 220 -0.08 1.22 15.38
CA ASN A 220 -1.31 1.07 14.59
C ASN A 220 -2.19 -0.01 15.24
N PRO A 221 -3.50 0.24 15.36
CA PRO A 221 -4.37 -0.53 16.23
C PRO A 221 -4.80 -1.89 15.66
N PHE A 222 -4.03 -2.53 14.77
CA PHE A 222 -4.41 -3.80 14.14
C PHE A 222 -4.70 -4.93 15.15
N VAL A 223 -3.91 -5.01 16.22
CA VAL A 223 -4.14 -6.00 17.29
C VAL A 223 -5.34 -5.62 18.15
N ALA A 224 -5.51 -4.32 18.42
CA ALA A 224 -6.62 -3.80 19.21
C ALA A 224 -7.97 -3.90 18.48
N ALA A 225 -7.96 -3.76 17.15
CA ALA A 225 -9.11 -3.83 16.29
C ALA A 225 -9.87 -5.16 16.43
N ILE A 226 -9.17 -6.28 16.67
CA ILE A 226 -9.80 -7.58 16.90
C ILE A 226 -10.69 -7.54 18.14
N ALA A 227 -10.17 -7.03 19.27
CA ALA A 227 -10.94 -6.96 20.51
C ALA A 227 -12.11 -5.97 20.41
N ILE A 228 -11.89 -4.80 19.79
CA ILE A 228 -12.93 -3.80 19.53
C ILE A 228 -14.04 -4.38 18.66
N ALA A 229 -13.66 -5.06 17.58
CA ALA A 229 -14.59 -5.69 16.66
C ALA A 229 -15.41 -6.81 17.31
N SER A 230 -14.77 -7.65 18.14
CA SER A 230 -15.48 -8.69 18.91
C SER A 230 -16.51 -8.08 19.84
N TYR A 231 -16.14 -7.04 20.60
CA TYR A 231 -17.07 -6.33 21.48
C TYR A 231 -18.26 -5.76 20.69
N ILE A 232 -18.01 -5.07 19.57
CA ILE A 232 -19.08 -4.55 18.71
C ILE A 232 -19.98 -5.68 18.20
N ARG A 233 -19.39 -6.77 17.68
CA ARG A 233 -20.14 -7.91 17.13
C ARG A 233 -21.07 -8.55 18.16
N GLU A 234 -20.61 -8.71 19.39
CA GLU A 234 -21.38 -9.31 20.49
C GLU A 234 -22.56 -8.44 20.94
N HIS A 235 -22.53 -7.12 20.66
CA HIS A 235 -23.55 -6.15 21.09
C HIS A 235 -24.41 -5.59 19.94
N THR A 236 -24.31 -6.17 18.75
CA THR A 236 -24.99 -5.70 17.54
C THR A 236 -25.57 -6.85 16.72
N THR A 237 -26.48 -6.54 15.81
CA THR A 237 -27.00 -7.45 14.78
C THR A 237 -26.31 -7.18 13.43
N PRO A 238 -26.26 -8.13 12.48
CA PRO A 238 -25.67 -7.93 11.15
C PRO A 238 -26.24 -6.72 10.37
N GLU A 239 -27.44 -6.29 10.70
CA GLU A 239 -28.16 -5.16 10.12
C GLU A 239 -27.71 -3.81 10.70
N ASP A 240 -27.13 -3.81 11.90
CA ASP A 240 -26.59 -2.62 12.55
C ASP A 240 -25.38 -2.08 11.77
N ARG A 241 -25.29 -0.75 11.71
CA ARG A 241 -24.15 -0.04 11.10
C ARG A 241 -23.20 0.49 12.15
N VAL A 242 -21.93 0.58 11.77
CA VAL A 242 -20.83 1.10 12.59
C VAL A 242 -20.12 2.24 11.83
N ALA A 243 -19.67 3.27 12.54
CA ALA A 243 -18.73 4.25 11.99
C ALA A 243 -17.35 4.06 12.60
N VAL A 244 -16.30 4.09 11.78
CA VAL A 244 -14.90 4.10 12.22
C VAL A 244 -14.29 5.40 11.73
N LEU A 245 -13.98 6.28 12.68
CA LEU A 245 -13.34 7.57 12.47
C LEU A 245 -11.84 7.38 12.68
N GLY A 246 -11.18 7.02 11.59
CA GLY A 246 -9.78 6.62 11.51
C GLY A 246 -9.53 5.80 10.24
N SER A 247 -8.42 5.08 10.20
CA SER A 247 -8.02 4.27 9.03
C SER A 247 -7.98 2.77 9.36
N GLU A 248 -8.95 2.33 10.18
CA GLU A 248 -9.08 0.95 10.71
C GLU A 248 -10.28 0.19 10.12
N PRO A 249 -10.36 0.00 8.78
CA PRO A 249 -11.49 -0.73 8.18
C PRO A 249 -11.51 -2.21 8.56
N GLU A 250 -10.41 -2.76 9.10
CA GLU A 250 -10.39 -4.13 9.64
C GLU A 250 -11.43 -4.34 10.76
N ILE A 251 -11.84 -3.28 11.46
CA ILE A 251 -12.91 -3.38 12.47
C ILE A 251 -14.23 -3.80 11.81
N TYR A 252 -14.57 -3.26 10.63
CA TYR A 252 -15.75 -3.68 9.89
C TYR A 252 -15.71 -5.16 9.52
N PHE A 253 -14.53 -5.60 9.06
CA PHE A 253 -14.31 -6.99 8.65
C PHE A 253 -14.45 -7.96 9.82
N TYR A 254 -13.77 -7.70 10.94
CA TYR A 254 -13.82 -8.58 12.10
C TYR A 254 -15.16 -8.53 12.84
N ALA A 255 -15.82 -7.37 12.85
CA ALA A 255 -17.13 -7.21 13.50
C ALA A 255 -18.25 -7.80 12.64
N ASP A 256 -18.00 -8.03 11.35
CA ASP A 256 -19.00 -8.41 10.36
C ASP A 256 -20.17 -7.41 10.33
N ARG A 257 -19.84 -6.11 10.26
CA ARG A 257 -20.82 -5.01 10.26
C ARG A 257 -20.62 -4.06 9.10
N LYS A 258 -21.74 -3.55 8.58
CA LYS A 258 -21.73 -2.57 7.49
C LYS A 258 -21.23 -1.21 8.00
N SER A 259 -20.45 -0.54 7.16
CA SER A 259 -20.04 0.84 7.42
C SER A 259 -21.24 1.80 7.32
N ALA A 260 -21.24 2.80 8.20
CA ALA A 260 -22.14 3.95 8.16
C ALA A 260 -21.83 4.91 7.01
N THR A 261 -20.60 4.86 6.48
CA THR A 261 -20.07 5.81 5.48
C THR A 261 -19.31 5.09 4.37
N GLY A 262 -19.24 5.69 3.17
CA GLY A 262 -18.40 5.23 2.06
C GLY A 262 -16.90 5.41 2.30
N TYR A 263 -16.49 6.21 3.29
CA TYR A 263 -15.10 6.48 3.62
C TYR A 263 -14.53 5.41 4.55
N LEU A 264 -13.69 4.52 4.01
CA LEU A 264 -13.01 3.46 4.78
C LEU A 264 -11.66 3.90 5.39
N TYR A 265 -11.12 5.03 4.94
CA TYR A 265 -9.85 5.62 5.41
C TYR A 265 -10.00 7.14 5.46
N THR A 266 -9.28 7.80 6.38
CA THR A 266 -9.38 9.25 6.58
C THR A 266 -8.20 10.05 6.04
N TYR A 267 -7.18 9.40 5.45
CA TYR A 267 -5.99 10.09 4.93
C TYR A 267 -6.31 11.19 3.92
N ALA A 268 -7.18 10.90 2.95
CA ALA A 268 -7.61 11.85 1.91
C ALA A 268 -8.31 13.10 2.46
N LEU A 269 -8.87 12.99 3.67
CA LEU A 269 -9.56 14.09 4.36
C LEU A 269 -8.55 15.08 4.95
N MET A 270 -7.35 14.62 5.28
CA MET A 270 -6.29 15.40 5.93
C MET A 270 -5.26 15.95 4.94
N GLU A 271 -5.34 15.54 3.68
CA GLU A 271 -4.47 15.99 2.60
C GLU A 271 -4.73 17.45 2.20
N ASP A 272 -3.70 18.12 1.70
CA ASP A 272 -3.78 19.52 1.25
C ASP A 272 -4.24 19.55 -0.21
N GLN A 273 -5.51 19.19 -0.38
CA GLN A 273 -6.13 19.02 -1.69
C GLN A 273 -7.56 19.56 -1.68
N LYS A 274 -8.00 20.09 -2.81
CA LYS A 274 -9.23 20.90 -2.95
C LYS A 274 -10.56 20.21 -2.59
N TYR A 275 -10.58 18.89 -2.48
CA TYR A 275 -11.76 18.10 -2.14
C TYR A 275 -11.87 17.79 -0.64
N SER A 276 -10.83 18.04 0.17
CA SER A 276 -10.74 17.57 1.55
C SER A 276 -11.91 18.04 2.42
N THR A 277 -12.25 19.32 2.38
CA THR A 277 -13.41 19.89 3.08
C THR A 277 -14.74 19.27 2.62
N THR A 278 -14.91 19.09 1.31
CA THR A 278 -16.15 18.49 0.77
C THR A 278 -16.28 17.04 1.23
N MET A 279 -15.19 16.27 1.17
CA MET A 279 -15.17 14.88 1.63
C MET A 279 -15.42 14.77 3.13
N GLN A 280 -14.89 15.68 3.95
CA GLN A 280 -15.17 15.71 5.39
C GLN A 280 -16.65 15.95 5.66
N ASN A 281 -17.26 16.93 4.99
CA ASN A 281 -18.69 17.22 5.14
C ASN A 281 -19.57 16.07 4.64
N GLU A 282 -19.18 15.39 3.55
CA GLU A 282 -19.87 14.19 3.04
C GLU A 282 -19.83 13.07 4.08
N MET A 283 -18.64 12.74 4.63
CA MET A 283 -18.51 11.71 5.67
C MET A 283 -19.30 12.04 6.93
N ILE A 284 -19.27 13.30 7.39
CA ILE A 284 -20.06 13.78 8.53
C ILE A 284 -21.55 13.54 8.26
N HIS A 285 -22.05 14.01 7.11
CA HIS A 285 -23.45 13.89 6.75
C HIS A 285 -23.92 12.43 6.64
N GLU A 286 -23.10 11.56 6.06
CA GLU A 286 -23.38 10.12 5.99
C GLU A 286 -23.50 9.49 7.37
N ILE A 287 -22.59 9.82 8.30
CA ILE A 287 -22.60 9.27 9.66
C ILE A 287 -23.79 9.80 10.46
N GLU A 288 -24.11 11.09 10.38
CA GLU A 288 -25.29 11.67 11.04
C GLU A 288 -26.58 11.05 10.52
N THR A 289 -26.69 10.89 9.19
CA THR A 289 -27.87 10.30 8.54
C THR A 289 -28.03 8.81 8.91
N ALA A 290 -26.93 8.06 8.95
CA ALA A 290 -26.96 6.64 9.30
C ALA A 290 -27.17 6.40 10.80
N HIS A 291 -26.85 7.37 11.65
CA HIS A 291 -26.94 7.32 13.12
C HIS A 291 -26.49 5.96 13.69
N PRO A 292 -25.22 5.56 13.44
CA PRO A 292 -24.76 4.19 13.66
C PRO A 292 -24.83 3.82 15.14
N LYS A 293 -25.13 2.55 15.41
CA LYS A 293 -25.26 2.04 16.77
C LYS A 293 -23.96 2.16 17.56
N TYR A 294 -22.83 1.95 16.86
CA TYR A 294 -21.50 2.13 17.40
C TYR A 294 -20.67 3.07 16.54
N LEU A 295 -19.87 3.89 17.21
CA LEU A 295 -18.88 4.77 16.61
C LEU A 295 -17.53 4.50 17.28
N VAL A 296 -16.50 4.27 16.46
CA VAL A 296 -15.12 4.06 16.91
C VAL A 296 -14.31 5.28 16.50
N PHE A 297 -13.56 5.86 17.43
CA PHE A 297 -12.64 6.96 17.16
C PHE A 297 -11.20 6.56 17.47
N ALA A 298 -10.35 6.53 16.45
CA ALA A 298 -8.93 6.24 16.60
C ALA A 298 -8.15 7.53 16.87
N GLN A 299 -7.81 7.78 18.13
CA GLN A 299 -6.91 8.86 18.54
C GLN A 299 -5.45 8.42 18.38
N ILE A 300 -5.05 8.23 17.14
CA ILE A 300 -3.71 7.77 16.76
C ILE A 300 -3.25 8.59 15.56
N PHE A 301 -2.05 9.16 15.64
CA PHE A 301 -1.54 10.03 14.57
C PHE A 301 -1.51 9.33 13.20
N THR A 302 -1.09 8.07 13.15
CA THR A 302 -1.00 7.29 11.90
C THR A 302 -2.35 6.85 11.33
N SER A 303 -3.44 7.00 12.07
CA SER A 303 -4.81 6.73 11.60
C SER A 303 -5.37 7.89 10.78
N TRP A 304 -4.82 9.10 10.95
CA TRP A 304 -5.31 10.33 10.30
C TRP A 304 -4.25 11.00 9.42
N LEU A 305 -2.97 10.99 9.85
CA LEU A 305 -1.87 11.74 9.25
C LEU A 305 -2.17 13.23 9.08
N VAL A 306 -2.77 13.84 10.12
CA VAL A 306 -3.09 15.27 10.16
C VAL A 306 -1.84 16.09 9.86
N ARG A 307 -1.94 16.98 8.88
CA ARG A 307 -0.91 17.93 8.45
C ARG A 307 -1.18 19.32 9.03
N PRO A 308 -0.20 20.24 9.04
CA PRO A 308 -0.42 21.59 9.57
C PRO A 308 -1.55 22.34 8.85
N GLN A 309 -1.73 22.12 7.54
CA GLN A 309 -2.73 22.77 6.68
C GLN A 309 -4.05 21.99 6.58
N SER A 310 -4.17 20.82 7.21
CA SER A 310 -5.41 20.03 7.12
C SER A 310 -6.60 20.81 7.64
N ASP A 311 -7.72 20.72 6.92
CA ASP A 311 -9.03 21.01 7.47
C ASP A 311 -9.30 20.04 8.64
N LYS A 312 -9.80 20.56 9.76
CA LYS A 312 -10.06 19.80 11.00
C LYS A 312 -11.54 19.79 11.37
N THR A 313 -12.42 20.15 10.44
CA THR A 313 -13.87 20.21 10.64
C THR A 313 -14.41 18.89 11.21
N ILE A 314 -14.02 17.75 10.65
CA ILE A 314 -14.45 16.42 11.13
C ILE A 314 -13.94 16.09 12.54
N LEU A 315 -12.74 16.56 12.90
CA LEU A 315 -12.17 16.34 14.24
C LEU A 315 -12.87 17.20 15.30
N ALA A 316 -13.23 18.43 14.96
CA ALA A 316 -14.05 19.26 15.84
C ALA A 316 -15.49 18.74 15.94
N TRP A 317 -16.02 18.17 14.85
CA TRP A 317 -17.36 17.59 14.81
C TRP A 317 -17.45 16.32 15.66
N VAL A 318 -16.50 15.37 15.53
CA VAL A 318 -16.56 14.10 16.31
C VAL A 318 -16.56 14.37 17.80
N ASP A 319 -15.79 15.34 18.27
CA ASP A 319 -15.80 15.77 19.67
C ASP A 319 -17.21 16.18 20.13
N ARG A 320 -17.86 17.10 19.40
CA ARG A 320 -19.24 17.54 19.72
C ARG A 320 -20.25 16.39 19.59
N TYR A 321 -20.13 15.57 18.55
CA TYR A 321 -21.08 14.52 18.22
C TYR A 321 -21.03 13.38 19.22
N THR A 322 -19.84 12.91 19.59
CA THR A 322 -19.68 11.88 20.61
C THR A 322 -20.13 12.38 21.98
N HIS A 323 -19.78 13.60 22.41
CA HIS A 323 -20.20 14.14 23.71
C HIS A 323 -21.71 14.32 23.85
N LYS A 324 -22.43 14.59 22.74
CA LYS A 324 -23.88 14.88 22.79
C LYS A 324 -24.76 13.67 22.53
N CYS A 325 -24.31 12.74 21.67
CA CYS A 325 -25.16 11.71 21.09
C CYS A 325 -24.76 10.29 21.48
N TYR A 326 -23.58 10.12 22.10
CA TYR A 326 -23.02 8.82 22.41
C TYR A 326 -22.48 8.76 23.84
N GLU A 327 -22.54 7.55 24.40
CA GLU A 327 -21.83 7.20 25.63
C GLU A 327 -20.55 6.45 25.30
N LEU A 328 -19.49 6.72 26.07
CA LEU A 328 -18.22 5.99 25.95
C LEU A 328 -18.35 4.62 26.63
N VAL A 329 -18.15 3.55 25.85
CA VAL A 329 -18.31 2.15 26.32
C VAL A 329 -17.06 1.31 26.19
N GLY A 330 -16.00 1.81 25.54
CA GLY A 330 -14.73 1.11 25.44
C GLY A 330 -13.52 2.02 25.24
N ILE A 331 -12.39 1.67 25.83
CA ILE A 331 -11.07 2.25 25.56
C ILE A 331 -10.09 1.13 25.29
N ALA A 332 -9.44 1.15 24.11
CA ALA A 332 -8.22 0.40 23.85
C ALA A 332 -7.02 1.35 23.93
N ASP A 333 -6.23 1.23 24.99
CA ASP A 333 -5.08 2.07 25.28
C ASP A 333 -3.78 1.35 24.86
N ILE A 334 -3.15 1.85 23.80
CA ILE A 334 -2.06 1.16 23.09
C ILE A 334 -0.71 1.73 23.55
N GLU A 335 -0.04 1.00 24.44
CA GLU A 335 1.33 1.33 24.83
C GLU A 335 2.32 0.94 23.71
N PRO A 336 3.21 1.85 23.26
CA PRO A 336 4.13 1.58 22.14
C PRO A 336 5.08 0.39 22.34
N ALA A 337 5.44 0.08 23.60
CA ALA A 337 6.35 -1.00 23.97
C ALA A 337 5.69 -2.04 24.91
N GLY A 338 4.37 -1.98 25.07
CA GLY A 338 3.62 -2.77 26.03
C GLY A 338 2.39 -3.44 25.43
N GLU A 339 1.63 -4.11 26.28
CA GLU A 339 0.34 -4.68 25.91
C GLU A 339 -0.70 -3.56 25.72
N THR A 340 -1.70 -3.82 24.87
CA THR A 340 -2.86 -2.95 24.81
C THR A 340 -3.76 -3.26 26.00
N ARG A 341 -4.11 -2.23 26.77
CA ARG A 341 -5.11 -2.37 27.84
C ARG A 341 -6.49 -2.07 27.26
N TYR A 342 -7.46 -2.94 27.57
CA TYR A 342 -8.85 -2.77 27.16
C TYR A 342 -9.70 -2.52 28.40
N MET A 343 -10.50 -1.46 28.37
CA MET A 343 -11.45 -1.14 29.43
C MET A 343 -12.83 -1.05 28.82
N TRP A 344 -13.78 -1.81 29.34
CA TRP A 344 -15.15 -1.82 28.84
C TRP A 344 -16.12 -1.33 29.91
N GLU A 345 -17.11 -0.56 29.49
CA GLU A 345 -18.25 -0.12 30.31
C GLU A 345 -17.84 0.43 31.69
N GLY A 346 -18.23 -0.24 32.78
CA GLY A 346 -17.99 0.22 34.16
C GLY A 346 -16.51 0.41 34.53
N GLU A 347 -15.60 -0.27 33.84
CA GLU A 347 -14.15 -0.18 34.07
C GLU A 347 -13.59 1.21 33.67
N ILE A 348 -14.26 1.89 32.74
CA ILE A 348 -13.80 3.15 32.14
C ILE A 348 -13.75 4.29 33.15
N SER A 349 -14.76 4.36 34.03
CA SER A 349 -14.92 5.45 35.01
C SER A 349 -13.71 5.63 35.96
N ARG A 350 -12.88 4.61 36.10
CA ARG A 350 -11.69 4.60 36.98
C ARG A 350 -10.38 4.60 36.20
N TYR A 351 -10.43 4.49 34.88
CA TYR A 351 -9.25 4.34 34.05
C TYR A 351 -8.67 5.70 33.64
N LYS A 352 -7.35 5.84 33.82
CA LYS A 352 -6.59 6.97 33.30
C LYS A 352 -5.67 6.46 32.21
N ALA A 353 -5.81 7.01 31.00
CA ALA A 353 -5.01 6.58 29.87
C ALA A 353 -3.50 6.75 30.14
N ALA A 354 -2.75 5.70 29.82
CA ALA A 354 -1.31 5.60 30.00
C ALA A 354 -0.54 5.96 28.72
N SER A 355 -1.15 5.81 27.55
CA SER A 355 -0.56 6.18 26.25
C SER A 355 -1.13 7.49 25.70
N ARG A 356 -0.62 7.91 24.54
CA ARG A 356 -1.25 8.91 23.65
C ARG A 356 -1.97 8.27 22.46
N ASN A 357 -1.85 6.95 22.30
CA ASN A 357 -2.49 6.19 21.23
C ASN A 357 -3.67 5.43 21.83
N GLN A 358 -4.86 5.98 21.70
CA GLN A 358 -6.09 5.33 22.16
C GLN A 358 -7.07 5.12 21.02
N VAL A 359 -7.87 4.07 21.14
CA VAL A 359 -9.07 3.89 20.32
C VAL A 359 -10.27 3.85 21.25
N TYR A 360 -11.21 4.76 21.02
CA TYR A 360 -12.42 4.91 21.82
C TYR A 360 -13.59 4.25 21.09
N THR A 361 -14.40 3.50 21.83
CA THR A 361 -15.62 2.87 21.31
C THR A 361 -16.82 3.49 22.02
N PHE A 362 -17.75 4.00 21.22
CA PHE A 362 -18.93 4.72 21.66
C PHE A 362 -20.20 3.99 21.24
N ARG A 363 -21.22 4.00 22.09
CA ARG A 363 -22.56 3.48 21.80
C ARG A 363 -23.55 4.65 21.77
N ARG A 364 -24.48 4.67 20.81
CA ARG A 364 -25.48 5.74 20.76
C ARG A 364 -26.36 5.73 22.01
N GLU A 365 -26.70 6.89 22.54
CA GLU A 365 -27.53 6.99 23.77
C GLU A 365 -29.01 6.70 23.49
N SER A 366 -29.49 7.01 22.28
CA SER A 366 -30.88 6.83 21.87
C SER A 366 -30.95 6.36 20.43
N ASP A 367 -32.05 5.71 20.06
CA ASP A 367 -32.36 5.40 18.65
C ASP A 367 -32.87 6.64 17.89
N THR A 368 -33.28 7.68 18.60
CA THR A 368 -33.75 8.93 17.99
C THR A 368 -32.59 9.67 17.32
N PRO A 369 -32.70 10.11 16.06
CA PRO A 369 -31.63 10.85 15.38
C PRO A 369 -31.14 12.04 16.21
N CYS A 370 -29.84 12.07 16.47
CA CYS A 370 -29.19 13.15 17.19
C CYS A 370 -28.43 14.04 16.22
N VAL A 371 -28.72 15.35 16.25
CA VAL A 371 -28.02 16.35 15.42
C VAL A 371 -27.28 17.31 16.32
N THR A 372 -25.98 17.49 16.09
CA THR A 372 -25.19 18.57 16.65
C THR A 372 -25.42 19.81 15.77
N GLY A 373 -25.89 20.91 16.37
CA GLY A 373 -25.96 22.17 15.63
C GLY A 373 -24.55 22.53 15.10
N SER A 374 -24.51 23.12 13.90
CA SER A 374 -23.28 23.48 13.18
C SER A 374 -22.29 24.25 14.04
#